data_AF-A0A223RU73-F1
#
_entry.id   AF-A0A223RU73-F1
#
_cell.length_a   1.000
_cell.length_b   1.000
_cell.length_c   1.000
_cell.angle_alpha   90.00
_cell.angle_beta   90.00
_cell.angle_gamma   90.00
#
_symmetry.space_group_name_H-M   'P 1'
#
loop_
_entity.id
_entity.type
_entity.pdbx_description
1 polymer ?
#
loop_
_entity_poly.entity_id
_entity_poly.type
_entity_poly.pdbx_seq_one_letter_code
_entity_poly.pdbx_strand_id
1 'polypeptide(L)'
;MVAVYLAAGWKGSIEPYGLNGAVLEAANVAAARVLSHKMEGFDLDAAVSGSSVQAASADSTDDESRITSEDAMRLLDAVTADLNEFMSQVSAVADQPTHVESSGGHVTASGRRGQLMSVEINPQWAGSARDSEIEVEITEVLKRVSEKSSLGELAKGPQSRNIAELNALVRDPQALMRRVGLTPGHRPNDQGE
;
A
#
# COMPACT_ATOMS: atom_id res chain seq x y z
N MET A 1 -12.01 8.02 7.34
CA MET A 1 -13.21 7.56 8.10
C MET A 1 -14.35 7.47 7.10
N VAL A 2 -15.00 6.31 6.99
CA VAL A 2 -16.14 6.08 6.08
C VAL A 2 -17.42 6.17 6.91
N ALA A 3 -18.40 6.93 6.43
CA ALA A 3 -19.73 7.04 7.03
C ALA A 3 -20.76 7.19 5.91
N VAL A 4 -21.93 6.58 6.09
CA VAL A 4 -23.04 6.62 5.14
C VAL A 4 -24.23 7.31 5.80
N TYR A 5 -24.86 8.21 5.06
CA TYR A 5 -26.08 8.90 5.48
C TYR A 5 -27.08 8.86 4.33
N LEU A 6 -28.28 8.38 4.59
CA LEU A 6 -29.37 8.36 3.65
C LEU A 6 -30.10 9.70 3.68
N ALA A 7 -30.48 10.18 2.50
CA ALA A 7 -31.31 11.38 2.42
C ALA A 7 -32.67 11.13 3.05
N ALA A 8 -33.23 12.11 3.76
CA ALA A 8 -34.56 12.00 4.33
C ALA A 8 -35.60 11.70 3.23
N GLY A 9 -36.39 10.64 3.42
CA GLY A 9 -37.42 10.24 2.45
C GLY A 9 -36.90 9.55 1.19
N TRP A 10 -35.64 9.11 1.15
CA TRP A 10 -35.02 8.44 0.00
C TRP A 10 -35.87 7.30 -0.60
N LYS A 11 -36.63 6.58 0.24
CA LYS A 11 -37.52 5.48 -0.16
C LYS A 11 -38.55 5.89 -1.21
N GLY A 12 -38.98 7.15 -1.20
CA GLY A 12 -39.90 7.70 -2.20
C GLY A 12 -39.23 8.21 -3.47
N SER A 13 -37.90 8.36 -3.49
CA SER A 13 -37.16 8.91 -4.63
C SER A 13 -36.46 7.86 -5.48
N ILE A 14 -35.83 6.86 -4.86
CA ILE A 14 -35.06 5.82 -5.57
C ILE A 14 -35.63 4.41 -5.40
N GLU A 15 -36.61 4.25 -4.51
CA GLU A 15 -37.18 2.96 -4.08
C GLU A 15 -36.13 1.98 -3.50
N PRO A 16 -36.51 0.99 -2.69
CA PRO A 16 -35.55 0.04 -2.09
C PRO A 16 -34.71 -0.73 -3.12
N TYR A 17 -35.25 -0.98 -4.32
CA TYR A 17 -34.57 -1.67 -5.42
C TYR A 17 -33.50 -0.83 -6.13
N GLY A 18 -33.52 0.50 -5.98
CA GLY A 18 -32.53 1.41 -6.56
C GLY A 18 -31.37 1.73 -5.61
N LEU A 19 -31.45 1.32 -4.35
CA LEU A 19 -30.51 1.72 -3.31
C LEU A 19 -29.08 1.23 -3.58
N ASN A 20 -28.92 0.00 -4.04
CA ASN A 20 -27.65 -0.61 -4.43
C ASN A 20 -26.92 0.21 -5.51
N GLY A 21 -27.63 0.69 -6.53
CA GLY A 21 -27.05 1.54 -7.57
C GLY A 21 -26.59 2.89 -7.03
N ALA A 22 -27.44 3.53 -6.22
CA ALA A 22 -27.13 4.82 -5.60
C ALA A 22 -25.93 4.74 -4.64
N VAL A 23 -25.82 3.68 -3.86
CA VAL A 23 -24.68 3.45 -2.95
C VAL A 23 -23.39 3.24 -3.73
N LEU A 24 -23.42 2.43 -4.79
CA LEU A 24 -22.25 2.18 -5.63
C LEU A 24 -21.76 3.48 -6.30
N GLU A 25 -22.67 4.28 -6.85
CA GLU A 25 -22.36 5.57 -7.44
C GLU A 25 -21.75 6.53 -6.41
N ALA A 26 -22.40 6.70 -5.25
CA ALA A 26 -21.93 7.58 -4.19
C ALA A 26 -20.54 7.17 -3.66
N ALA A 27 -20.30 5.87 -3.52
CA ALA A 27 -19.00 5.33 -3.10
C ALA A 27 -17.90 5.63 -4.13
N ASN A 28 -18.19 5.48 -5.43
CA ASN A 28 -17.24 5.79 -6.50
C ASN A 28 -16.94 7.30 -6.59
N VAL A 29 -17.95 8.16 -6.44
CA VAL A 29 -17.76 9.61 -6.37
C VAL A 29 -16.91 10.00 -5.15
N ALA A 30 -17.15 9.39 -3.99
CA ALA A 30 -16.35 9.63 -2.80
C ALA A 30 -14.89 9.17 -2.99
N ALA A 31 -14.68 8.01 -3.59
CA ALA A 31 -13.33 7.50 -3.89
C ALA A 31 -12.57 8.43 -4.85
N ALA A 32 -13.24 8.93 -5.90
CA ALA A 32 -12.64 9.90 -6.83
C ALA A 32 -12.21 11.19 -6.12
N ARG A 33 -13.03 11.73 -5.21
CA ARG A 33 -12.69 12.93 -4.42
C ARG A 33 -11.47 12.71 -3.53
N VAL A 34 -11.39 11.56 -2.87
CA VAL A 34 -10.23 11.22 -2.02
C VAL A 34 -8.96 11.13 -2.87
N LEU A 35 -9.03 10.54 -4.07
CA LEU A 35 -7.89 10.46 -4.97
C LEU A 35 -7.41 11.85 -5.41
N SER A 36 -8.33 12.74 -5.79
CA SER A 36 -8.00 14.12 -6.15
C SER A 36 -7.30 14.86 -5.02
N HIS A 37 -7.81 14.77 -3.79
CA HIS A 37 -7.19 15.40 -2.62
C HIS A 37 -5.80 14.83 -2.29
N LYS A 38 -5.58 13.52 -2.52
CA LYS A 38 -4.28 12.89 -2.26
C LYS A 38 -3.23 13.36 -3.27
N MET A 39 -3.61 13.62 -4.52
CA MET A 39 -2.71 14.13 -5.55
C MET A 39 -2.32 15.60 -5.33
N GLU A 40 -3.23 16.42 -4.78
CA GLU A 40 -2.95 17.82 -4.43
C GLU A 40 -2.03 17.96 -3.21
N GLY A 41 -2.00 16.97 -2.31
CA GLY A 41 -1.20 16.99 -1.09
C GLY A 41 0.13 16.22 -1.15
N PHE A 42 0.55 15.72 -2.32
CA PHE A 42 1.79 14.95 -2.46
C PHE A 42 3.00 15.91 -2.51
N ASP A 43 3.57 16.20 -1.34
CA ASP A 43 4.83 16.92 -1.21
C ASP A 43 6.01 15.94 -1.36
N LEU A 44 6.69 16.00 -2.51
CA LEU A 44 7.77 15.07 -2.88
C LEU A 44 8.95 15.17 -1.89
N ASP A 45 9.16 16.33 -1.25
CA ASP A 45 10.25 16.58 -0.29
C ASP A 45 10.04 15.85 1.06
N ALA A 46 8.78 15.67 1.48
CA ALA A 46 8.45 14.98 2.71
C ALA A 46 8.61 13.46 2.61
N ALA A 47 8.38 12.88 1.42
CA ALA A 47 8.50 11.43 1.18
C ALA A 47 9.97 10.94 1.23
N VAL A 48 10.91 11.79 0.82
CA VAL A 48 12.35 11.49 0.88
C VAL A 48 12.88 11.58 2.33
N SER A 49 12.33 12.50 3.12
CA SER A 49 12.73 12.70 4.53
C SER A 49 12.08 11.71 5.50
N GLY A 50 10.91 11.14 5.16
CA GLY A 50 10.14 10.22 6.01
C GLY A 50 10.55 8.75 5.95
N SER A 51 11.43 8.35 5.02
CA SER A 51 12.01 6.98 4.97
C SER A 51 13.11 6.81 6.03
N SER A 52 12.74 7.01 7.29
CA SER A 52 13.40 6.40 8.43
C SER A 52 12.87 4.97 8.55
N VAL A 53 13.31 4.08 7.66
CA VAL A 53 13.24 2.65 7.92
C VAL A 53 14.07 2.45 9.19
N GLN A 54 13.39 2.10 10.29
CA GLN A 54 14.01 1.76 11.55
C GLN A 54 15.11 0.73 11.25
N ALA A 55 16.36 1.16 11.36
CA ALA A 55 17.49 0.26 11.26
C ALA A 55 17.38 -0.71 12.44
N ALA A 56 16.77 -1.87 12.20
CA ALA A 56 17.11 -3.04 12.98
C ALA A 56 18.61 -3.18 12.84
N SER A 57 19.33 -2.99 13.95
CA SER A 57 20.77 -3.13 14.04
C SER A 57 21.15 -4.47 13.44
N ALA A 58 21.54 -4.45 12.17
CA ALA A 58 22.18 -5.56 11.53
C ALA A 58 23.53 -5.67 12.23
N ASP A 59 23.67 -6.75 12.99
CA ASP A 59 24.90 -7.16 13.64
C ASP A 59 26.02 -7.02 12.61
N SER A 60 26.88 -6.04 12.85
CA SER A 60 27.90 -5.61 11.90
C SER A 60 29.04 -6.60 12.03
N THR A 61 28.90 -7.74 11.35
CA THR A 61 30.09 -8.56 11.06
C THR A 61 30.91 -7.77 10.06
N ASP A 62 31.91 -7.06 10.58
CA ASP A 62 33.01 -6.45 9.84
C ASP A 62 33.63 -7.51 8.93
N ASP A 63 33.16 -7.54 7.69
CA ASP A 63 33.89 -8.12 6.57
C ASP A 63 34.24 -6.97 5.64
N GLU A 64 35.41 -6.35 5.89
CA GLU A 64 36.07 -5.33 5.08
C GLU A 64 36.49 -5.85 3.68
N SER A 65 35.88 -6.93 3.20
CA SER A 65 36.10 -7.45 1.86
C SER A 65 35.55 -6.47 0.81
N ARG A 66 36.41 -6.12 -0.16
CA ARG A 66 36.10 -5.26 -1.31
C ARG A 66 34.97 -5.91 -2.10
N ILE A 67 33.86 -5.20 -2.27
CA ILE A 67 32.82 -5.58 -3.24
C ILE A 67 33.44 -5.39 -4.62
N THR A 68 33.69 -6.49 -5.32
CA THR A 68 34.17 -6.44 -6.69
C THR A 68 33.05 -5.95 -7.61
N SER A 69 33.39 -5.53 -8.84
CA SER A 69 32.36 -5.20 -9.84
C SER A 69 31.40 -6.38 -10.10
N GLU A 70 31.87 -7.61 -9.91
CA GLU A 70 31.05 -8.81 -10.04
C GLU A 70 30.04 -8.94 -8.89
N ASP A 71 30.46 -8.66 -7.66
CA ASP A 71 29.59 -8.66 -6.48
C ASP A 71 28.52 -7.56 -6.56
N ALA A 72 28.88 -6.38 -7.10
CA ALA A 72 27.93 -5.30 -7.35
C ALA A 72 26.87 -5.68 -8.39
N MET A 73 27.27 -6.35 -9.48
CA MET A 73 26.33 -6.86 -10.48
C MET A 73 25.42 -7.95 -9.89
N ARG A 74 25.98 -8.88 -9.10
CA ARG A 74 25.20 -9.91 -8.40
C ARG A 74 24.18 -9.30 -7.44
N LEU A 75 24.55 -8.23 -6.73
CA LEU A 75 23.63 -7.52 -5.83
C LEU A 75 22.50 -6.84 -6.60
N LEU A 76 22.80 -6.20 -7.74
CA LEU A 76 21.78 -5.58 -8.60
C LEU A 76 20.82 -6.61 -9.20
N ASP A 77 21.33 -7.76 -9.63
CA ASP A 77 20.52 -8.88 -10.11
C ASP A 77 19.61 -9.41 -9.00
N ALA A 78 20.14 -9.58 -7.79
CA ALA A 78 19.37 -10.02 -6.63
C ALA A 78 18.28 -8.99 -6.23
N VAL A 79 18.59 -7.70 -6.23
CA VAL A 79 17.60 -6.63 -5.99
C VAL A 79 16.50 -6.65 -7.06
N THR A 80 16.88 -6.84 -8.32
CA THR A 80 15.91 -6.90 -9.43
C THR A 80 14.98 -8.11 -9.29
N ALA A 81 15.53 -9.26 -8.89
CA ALA A 81 14.74 -10.45 -8.60
C ALA A 81 13.76 -10.22 -7.44
N ASP A 82 14.23 -9.63 -6.33
CA ASP A 82 13.40 -9.32 -5.17
C ASP A 82 12.27 -8.34 -5.50
N LEU A 83 12.56 -7.33 -6.33
CA LEU A 83 11.56 -6.37 -6.81
C LEU A 83 10.50 -7.06 -7.69
N ASN A 84 10.92 -7.96 -8.59
CA ASN A 84 10.00 -8.71 -9.44
C ASN A 84 9.12 -9.65 -8.62
N GLU A 85 9.69 -10.32 -7.62
CA GLU A 85 8.94 -11.18 -6.70
C GLU A 85 7.92 -10.36 -5.90
N PHE A 86 8.34 -9.23 -5.35
CA PHE A 86 7.45 -8.33 -4.63
C PHE A 86 6.31 -7.81 -5.53
N MET A 87 6.61 -7.40 -6.77
CA MET A 87 5.57 -7.00 -7.73
C MET A 87 4.59 -8.14 -8.04
N SER A 88 5.07 -9.38 -8.12
CA SER A 88 4.22 -10.55 -8.31
C SER A 88 3.30 -10.78 -7.09
N GLN A 89 3.84 -10.71 -5.87
CA GLN A 89 3.06 -10.84 -4.64
C GLN A 89 2.00 -9.74 -4.50
N VAL A 90 2.38 -8.49 -4.80
CA VAL A 90 1.45 -7.35 -4.84
C VAL A 90 0.34 -7.59 -5.85
N SER A 91 0.67 -8.06 -7.06
CA SER A 91 -0.30 -8.31 -8.12
C SER A 91 -1.27 -9.43 -7.73
N ALA A 92 -0.77 -10.52 -7.16
CA ALA A 92 -1.58 -11.66 -6.72
C ALA A 92 -2.61 -11.27 -5.65
N VAL A 93 -2.22 -10.41 -4.69
CA VAL A 93 -3.12 -9.90 -3.65
C VAL A 93 -4.06 -8.82 -4.19
N ALA A 94 -3.56 -7.93 -5.03
CA ALA A 94 -4.33 -6.82 -5.59
C ALA A 94 -5.45 -7.28 -6.53
N ASP A 95 -5.24 -8.37 -7.26
CA ASP A 95 -6.19 -8.84 -8.28
C ASP A 95 -7.29 -9.75 -7.74
N GLN A 96 -7.17 -10.23 -6.51
CA GLN A 96 -8.20 -11.07 -5.90
C GLN A 96 -9.40 -10.22 -5.47
N PRO A 97 -10.61 -10.46 -6.00
CA PRO A 97 -11.81 -9.77 -5.54
C PRO A 97 -12.06 -10.14 -4.08
N THR A 98 -12.23 -9.14 -3.23
CA THR A 98 -12.72 -9.34 -1.86
C THR A 98 -14.23 -9.40 -1.90
N HIS A 99 -14.81 -10.33 -1.14
CA HIS A 99 -16.24 -10.39 -0.88
C HIS A 99 -16.47 -10.24 0.63
N VAL A 100 -17.43 -9.40 0.99
CA VAL A 100 -17.79 -9.17 2.39
C VAL A 100 -19.30 -9.10 2.52
N GLU A 101 -19.77 -9.55 3.67
CA GLU A 101 -21.15 -9.51 4.10
C GLU A 101 -21.24 -8.70 5.39
N SER A 102 -22.33 -7.96 5.53
CA SER A 102 -22.73 -7.26 6.75
C SER A 102 -23.02 -8.26 7.88
N SER A 103 -22.95 -7.79 9.13
CA SER A 103 -23.30 -8.63 10.28
C SER A 103 -24.77 -9.10 10.28
N GLY A 104 -25.67 -8.31 9.70
CA GLY A 104 -27.09 -8.66 9.54
C GLY A 104 -27.41 -9.56 8.34
N GLY A 105 -26.47 -9.73 7.40
CA GLY A 105 -26.66 -10.55 6.20
C GLY A 105 -27.55 -9.92 5.13
N HIS A 106 -27.88 -8.62 5.25
CA HIS A 106 -28.76 -7.94 4.28
C HIS A 106 -27.98 -7.19 3.21
N VAL A 107 -26.73 -6.84 3.49
CA VAL A 107 -25.82 -6.15 2.58
C VAL A 107 -24.60 -7.01 2.30
N THR A 108 -24.28 -7.20 1.02
CA THR A 108 -23.00 -7.76 0.57
C THR A 108 -22.31 -6.77 -0.36
N ALA A 109 -20.99 -6.82 -0.41
CA ALA A 109 -20.23 -6.07 -1.39
C ALA A 109 -19.00 -6.82 -1.86
N SER A 110 -18.54 -6.46 -3.05
CA SER A 110 -17.24 -6.87 -3.55
C SER A 110 -16.36 -5.67 -3.87
N GLY A 111 -15.05 -5.83 -3.68
CA GLY A 111 -14.08 -4.80 -4.02
C GLY A 111 -12.75 -5.37 -4.49
N ARG A 112 -11.99 -4.54 -5.18
CA ARG A 112 -10.68 -4.89 -5.73
C ARG A 112 -9.79 -3.65 -5.75
N ARG A 113 -8.53 -3.77 -5.35
CA ARG A 113 -7.56 -2.63 -5.33
C ARG A 113 -8.08 -1.37 -4.62
N GLY A 114 -8.77 -1.55 -3.50
CA GLY A 114 -9.39 -0.45 -2.75
C GLY A 114 -10.62 0.19 -3.41
N GLN A 115 -11.10 -0.35 -4.54
CA GLN A 115 -12.29 0.12 -5.25
C GLN A 115 -13.46 -0.83 -5.01
N LEU A 116 -14.65 -0.25 -4.86
CA LEU A 116 -15.90 -0.98 -4.75
C LEU A 116 -16.36 -1.42 -6.15
N MET A 117 -16.64 -2.71 -6.34
CA MET A 117 -17.03 -3.28 -7.63
C MET A 117 -18.53 -3.56 -7.69
N SER A 118 -19.10 -4.12 -6.61
CA SER A 118 -20.53 -4.36 -6.50
C SER A 118 -21.01 -4.16 -5.07
N VAL A 119 -22.28 -3.80 -4.94
CA VAL A 119 -23.03 -3.80 -3.68
C VAL A 119 -24.39 -4.42 -3.97
N GLU A 120 -24.79 -5.36 -3.13
CA GLU A 120 -26.13 -5.94 -3.14
C GLU A 120 -26.77 -5.65 -1.78
N ILE A 121 -27.99 -5.13 -1.83
CA ILE A 121 -28.77 -4.80 -0.64
C ILE A 121 -30.10 -5.51 -0.80
N ASN A 122 -30.51 -6.27 0.20
CA ASN A 122 -31.82 -6.93 0.20
C ASN A 122 -32.93 -5.86 0.15
N PRO A 123 -33.71 -5.77 -0.94
CA PRO A 123 -34.69 -4.70 -1.12
C PRO A 123 -35.91 -4.86 -0.21
N GLN A 124 -36.26 -6.09 0.19
CA GLN A 124 -37.39 -6.33 1.11
C GLN A 124 -37.05 -5.85 2.51
N TRP A 125 -35.81 -6.10 2.95
CA TRP A 125 -35.29 -5.57 4.20
C TRP A 125 -35.16 -4.05 4.13
N ALA A 126 -34.52 -3.49 3.10
CA ALA A 126 -34.33 -2.04 2.96
C ALA A 126 -35.65 -1.26 2.91
N GLY A 127 -36.73 -1.87 2.39
CA GLY A 127 -38.06 -1.27 2.42
C GLY A 127 -38.64 -1.11 3.83
N SER A 128 -38.39 -2.08 4.72
CA SER A 128 -38.99 -2.14 6.06
C SER A 128 -38.08 -1.69 7.21
N ALA A 129 -36.77 -1.75 7.03
CA ALA A 129 -35.76 -1.36 8.01
C ALA A 129 -35.74 0.17 8.27
N ARG A 130 -35.24 0.56 9.44
CA ARG A 130 -34.99 1.97 9.76
C ARG A 130 -33.75 2.44 9.00
N ASP A 131 -33.74 3.72 8.60
CA ASP A 131 -32.62 4.30 7.86
C ASP A 131 -31.28 4.13 8.61
N SER A 132 -31.28 4.26 9.94
CA SER A 132 -30.09 4.04 10.77
C SER A 132 -29.54 2.61 10.70
N GLU A 133 -30.39 1.60 10.54
CA GLU A 133 -29.95 0.21 10.41
C GLU A 133 -29.31 -0.01 9.04
N ILE A 134 -29.91 0.57 8.00
CA ILE A 134 -29.40 0.52 6.63
C ILE A 134 -28.04 1.21 6.54
N GLU A 135 -27.92 2.41 7.11
CA GLU A 135 -26.66 3.16 7.16
C GLU A 135 -25.55 2.41 7.88
N VAL A 136 -25.87 1.74 9.00
CA VAL A 136 -24.91 0.95 9.78
C VAL A 136 -24.39 -0.24 8.96
N GLU A 137 -25.26 -1.05 8.36
CA GLU A 137 -24.82 -2.22 7.59
C GLU A 137 -24.04 -1.84 6.33
N ILE A 138 -24.45 -0.78 5.62
CA ILE A 138 -23.69 -0.29 4.45
C ILE A 138 -22.33 0.25 4.90
N THR A 139 -22.28 1.05 5.97
CA THR A 139 -21.02 1.59 6.50
C THR A 139 -20.07 0.47 6.91
N GLU A 140 -20.60 -0.56 7.60
CA GLU A 140 -19.85 -1.74 8.00
C GLU A 140 -19.22 -2.43 6.79
N VAL A 141 -20.02 -2.72 5.76
CA VAL A 141 -19.58 -3.40 4.55
C VAL A 141 -18.52 -2.58 3.81
N LEU A 142 -18.75 -1.28 3.60
CA LEU A 142 -17.79 -0.41 2.93
C LEU A 142 -16.47 -0.32 3.68
N LYS A 143 -16.51 -0.27 5.01
CA LYS A 143 -15.31 -0.28 5.85
C LYS A 143 -14.54 -1.59 5.66
N ARG A 144 -15.22 -2.74 5.76
CA ARG A 144 -14.62 -4.07 5.57
C ARG A 144 -14.02 -4.25 4.16
N VAL A 145 -14.70 -3.76 3.11
CA VAL A 145 -14.14 -3.75 1.75
C VAL A 145 -12.86 -2.93 1.71
N SER A 146 -12.86 -1.72 2.28
CA SER A 146 -11.69 -0.84 2.27
C SER A 146 -10.50 -1.45 3.01
N GLU A 147 -10.73 -2.12 4.14
CA GLU A 147 -9.70 -2.77 4.95
C GLU A 147 -9.12 -3.99 4.22
N LYS A 148 -9.97 -4.90 3.72
CA LYS A 148 -9.52 -6.12 3.04
C LYS A 148 -8.95 -5.87 1.66
N SER A 149 -9.39 -4.82 0.98
CA SER A 149 -8.85 -4.43 -0.34
C SER A 149 -7.62 -3.53 -0.23
N SER A 150 -7.21 -3.17 1.00
CA SER A 150 -5.95 -2.47 1.23
C SER A 150 -4.78 -3.44 1.15
N LEU A 151 -3.66 -2.99 0.57
CA LEU A 151 -2.43 -3.79 0.46
C LEU A 151 -1.77 -4.08 1.82
N GLY A 152 -2.31 -3.56 2.94
CA GLY A 152 -1.86 -3.87 4.29
C GLY A 152 -0.34 -3.70 4.46
N GLU A 153 0.32 -4.75 4.94
CA GLU A 153 1.78 -4.82 5.13
C GLU A 153 2.58 -4.63 3.83
N LEU A 154 2.01 -4.97 2.66
CA LEU A 154 2.68 -4.74 1.36
C LEU A 154 2.82 -3.25 1.04
N ALA A 155 2.02 -2.37 1.64
CA ALA A 155 2.18 -0.92 1.49
C ALA A 155 3.48 -0.39 2.15
N LYS A 156 4.13 -1.18 3.01
CA LYS A 156 5.45 -0.85 3.61
C LYS A 156 6.62 -1.11 2.65
N GLY A 157 6.35 -1.64 1.46
CA GLY A 157 7.36 -1.96 0.46
C GLY A 157 8.07 -3.29 0.72
N PRO A 158 8.90 -3.75 -0.23
CA PRO A 158 9.62 -5.01 -0.14
C PRO A 158 10.58 -4.99 1.05
N GLN A 159 10.40 -5.92 1.98
CA GLN A 159 11.32 -6.14 3.10
C GLN A 159 12.41 -7.13 2.65
N SER A 160 13.38 -6.66 1.85
CA SER A 160 14.51 -7.48 1.37
C SER A 160 15.84 -7.02 1.95
N ARG A 161 16.67 -7.98 2.33
CA ARG A 161 18.07 -7.76 2.75
C ARG A 161 18.90 -7.11 1.64
N ASN A 162 18.72 -7.49 0.37
CA ASN A 162 19.48 -6.95 -0.75
C ASN A 162 19.11 -5.49 -1.02
N ILE A 163 17.82 -5.13 -0.87
CA ILE A 163 17.35 -3.75 -0.97
C ILE A 163 17.85 -2.91 0.21
N ALA A 164 17.90 -3.47 1.42
CA ALA A 164 18.50 -2.82 2.57
C ALA A 164 20.01 -2.58 2.38
N GLU A 165 20.71 -3.56 1.81
CA GLU A 165 22.13 -3.46 1.48
C GLU A 165 22.41 -2.42 0.39
N LEU A 166 21.61 -2.37 -0.68
CA LEU A 166 21.68 -1.31 -1.69
C LEU A 166 21.43 0.08 -1.10
N ASN A 167 20.41 0.22 -0.24
CA ASN A 167 20.13 1.50 0.42
C ASN A 167 21.25 1.93 1.37
N ALA A 168 21.89 0.99 2.09
CA ALA A 168 23.06 1.27 2.92
C ALA A 168 24.24 1.73 2.07
N LEU A 169 24.45 1.07 0.92
CA LEU A 169 25.47 1.40 -0.07
C LEU A 169 25.27 2.80 -0.71
N VAL A 170 24.03 3.20 -0.98
CA VAL A 170 23.68 4.53 -1.52
C VAL A 170 23.81 5.64 -0.47
N ARG A 171 23.52 5.34 0.80
CA ARG A 171 23.62 6.31 1.91
C ARG A 171 25.06 6.61 2.33
N ASP A 172 26.02 5.76 1.99
CA ASP A 172 27.45 6.04 2.11
C ASP A 172 28.20 5.88 0.77
N PRO A 173 28.08 6.87 -0.14
CA PRO A 173 28.75 6.85 -1.43
C PRO A 173 30.27 6.78 -1.32
N GLN A 174 30.85 7.25 -0.21
CA GLN A 174 32.30 7.27 0.03
C GLN A 174 32.82 5.91 0.51
N ALA A 175 32.06 5.18 1.31
CA ALA A 175 32.33 3.77 1.59
C ALA A 175 32.17 2.92 0.34
N LEU A 176 31.15 3.19 -0.49
CA LEU A 176 30.97 2.52 -1.77
C LEU A 176 32.18 2.75 -2.70
N MET A 177 32.58 4.00 -2.93
CA MET A 177 33.75 4.34 -3.78
C MET A 177 35.08 3.76 -3.28
N ARG A 178 35.26 3.61 -1.95
CA ARG A 178 36.41 2.89 -1.38
C ARG A 178 36.32 1.38 -1.60
N ARG A 179 35.12 0.80 -1.50
CA ARG A 179 34.88 -0.65 -1.65
C ARG A 179 34.93 -1.13 -3.11
N VAL A 180 34.46 -0.34 -4.09
CA VAL A 180 34.62 -0.62 -5.54
C VAL A 180 35.98 -0.17 -6.11
N GLY A 181 36.90 0.32 -5.26
CA GLY A 181 38.27 0.63 -5.67
C GLY A 181 38.44 1.88 -6.54
N LEU A 182 37.47 2.80 -6.51
CA LEU A 182 37.46 4.06 -7.29
C LEU A 182 38.13 5.23 -6.57
N THR A 183 38.60 5.04 -5.33
CA THR A 183 39.47 5.99 -4.62
C THR A 183 40.83 5.34 -4.33
N PRO A 184 41.96 6.05 -4.54
CA PRO A 184 43.26 5.50 -4.21
C PRO A 184 43.31 5.24 -2.71
N GLY A 185 43.57 3.99 -2.32
CA GLY A 185 43.86 3.67 -0.93
C GLY A 185 44.97 4.59 -0.44
N HIS A 186 44.74 5.25 0.69
CA HIS A 186 45.74 6.02 1.42
C HIS A 186 46.95 5.10 1.64
N ARG A 187 48.00 5.26 0.81
CA ARG A 187 49.33 4.78 1.18
C ARG A 187 49.76 5.69 2.33
N PRO A 188 49.98 5.16 3.55
CA PRO A 188 50.75 5.93 4.51
C PRO A 188 52.13 6.15 3.89
N ASN A 189 52.53 7.42 3.82
CA ASN A 189 53.93 7.79 3.70
C ASN A 189 54.71 7.03 4.78
N ASP A 190 55.78 6.34 4.38
CA ASP A 190 56.96 6.24 5.24
C ASP A 190 58.11 6.90 4.48
N GLN A 191 58.62 7.97 5.08
CA GLN A 191 59.84 8.69 4.71
C GLN A 191 60.96 8.22 5.64
N GLY A 192 62.17 8.02 5.07
CA GLY A 192 63.44 7.91 5.80
C GLY A 192 63.73 6.50 6.32
N GLU A 193 64.89 5.89 6.11
CA GLU A 193 66.24 6.36 5.78
C GLU A 193 66.94 5.44 4.77
#